data_AF-A0A7V9HNZ8-F1
#
_entry.id   AF-A0A7V9HNZ8-F1
#
_cell.length_a   1.000
_cell.length_b   1.000
_cell.length_c   1.000
_cell.angle_alpha   90.00
_cell.angle_beta   90.00
_cell.angle_gamma   90.00
#
_symmetry.space_group_name_H-M   'P 1'
#
loop_
_entity.id
_entity.type
_entity.pdbx_description
1 polymer ?
#
loop_
_entity_poly.entity_id
_entity_poly.type
_entity_poly.pdbx_seq_one_letter_code
_entity_poly.pdbx_strand_id
1 'polypeptide(L)'
;MNSSIGTLATVVDWEALLDTTLASIVAGVGVTIATATAIYGFATFAEMRRENRALAAAGGAAAAILGLLVFSAAIAAGLFVMIRG
;
A
#
# COMPACT_ATOMS: atom_id res chain seq x y z
N MET A 1 -30.22 21.51 -32.37
CA MET A 1 -30.15 21.22 -30.93
C MET A 1 -29.49 19.86 -30.73
N ASN A 2 -28.16 19.79 -30.66
CA ASN A 2 -27.46 18.65 -30.03
C ASN A 2 -25.99 18.99 -29.70
N SER A 3 -25.76 20.12 -29.03
CA SER A 3 -24.41 20.61 -28.72
C SER A 3 -23.90 20.17 -27.34
N SER A 4 -24.69 19.41 -26.57
CA SER A 4 -24.45 19.16 -25.15
C SER A 4 -23.46 18.01 -24.87
N ILE A 5 -23.21 17.14 -25.85
CA ILE A 5 -22.33 15.97 -25.68
C ILE A 5 -20.86 16.35 -25.90
N GLY A 6 -20.57 17.32 -26.78
CA GLY A 6 -19.21 17.78 -27.05
C GLY A 6 -18.56 18.55 -25.89
N THR A 7 -19.33 19.31 -25.13
CA THR A 7 -18.79 20.12 -24.01
C THR A 7 -18.39 19.24 -22.81
N LEU A 8 -19.13 18.16 -22.51
CA LEU A 8 -18.81 17.25 -21.41
C LEU A 8 -17.49 16.49 -21.61
N ALA A 9 -17.14 16.17 -22.86
CA ALA A 9 -15.90 15.46 -23.20
C ALA A 9 -14.63 16.28 -22.93
N THR A 10 -14.75 17.60 -22.77
CA THR A 10 -13.60 18.50 -22.50
C THR A 10 -13.46 18.89 -21.03
N VAL A 11 -14.47 18.59 -20.20
CA VAL A 11 -14.47 18.95 -18.76
C VAL A 11 -13.80 17.87 -17.93
N VAL A 12 -13.85 16.61 -18.38
CA VAL A 12 -13.33 15.46 -17.66
C VAL A 12 -12.09 14.95 -18.34
N ASP A 13 -10.95 15.12 -17.67
CA ASP A 13 -9.70 14.46 -18.05
C ASP A 13 -9.76 12.98 -17.63
N TRP A 14 -10.21 12.14 -18.56
CA TRP A 14 -10.34 10.70 -18.35
C TRP A 14 -9.00 10.00 -18.09
N GLU A 15 -7.89 10.53 -18.63
CA GLU A 15 -6.56 9.95 -18.44
C GLU A 15 -6.09 10.19 -17.00
N ALA A 16 -6.20 11.43 -16.52
CA ALA A 16 -5.89 11.77 -15.14
C ALA A 16 -6.77 11.02 -14.13
N LEU A 17 -8.06 10.81 -14.45
CA LEU A 17 -8.97 10.02 -13.60
C LEU A 17 -8.56 8.56 -13.51
N LEU A 18 -8.21 7.93 -14.63
CA LEU A 18 -7.78 6.54 -14.65
C LEU A 18 -6.46 6.35 -13.89
N ASP A 19 -5.49 7.23 -14.10
CA ASP A 19 -4.20 7.19 -13.39
C ASP A 19 -4.38 7.33 -11.88
N THR A 20 -5.20 8.28 -11.45
CA THR A 20 -5.49 8.49 -10.02
C THR A 20 -6.22 7.29 -9.43
N THR A 21 -7.18 6.72 -10.17
CA THR A 21 -7.93 5.54 -9.74
C THR A 21 -7.00 4.35 -9.56
N LEU A 22 -6.16 4.06 -10.55
CA LEU A 22 -5.20 2.97 -10.49
C LEU A 22 -4.19 3.17 -9.36
N ALA A 23 -3.65 4.38 -9.22
CA ALA A 23 -2.73 4.73 -8.13
C ALA A 23 -3.39 4.50 -6.76
N SER A 24 -4.64 4.91 -6.58
CA SER A 24 -5.38 4.72 -5.33
C SER A 24 -5.62 3.24 -5.00
N ILE A 25 -5.92 2.42 -6.00
CA ILE A 25 -6.13 0.97 -5.84
C ILE A 25 -4.81 0.32 -5.44
N VAL A 26 -3.73 0.61 -6.17
CA VAL A 26 -2.40 0.04 -5.88
C VAL A 26 -1.93 0.46 -4.49
N ALA A 27 -2.12 1.72 -4.11
CA ALA A 27 -1.80 2.19 -2.77
C ALA A 27 -2.63 1.47 -1.70
N GLY A 28 -3.95 1.40 -1.85
CA GLY A 28 -4.84 0.74 -0.88
C GLY A 28 -4.53 -0.74 -0.72
N VAL A 29 -4.42 -1.47 -1.83
CA VAL A 29 -4.12 -2.91 -1.83
C VAL A 29 -2.70 -3.17 -1.31
N GLY A 30 -1.72 -2.40 -1.77
CA GLY A 30 -0.32 -2.55 -1.36
C GLY A 30 -0.12 -2.32 0.13
N VAL A 31 -0.70 -1.24 0.67
CA VAL A 31 -0.66 -0.91 2.11
C VAL A 31 -1.35 -1.99 2.94
N THR A 32 -2.48 -2.52 2.47
CA THR A 32 -3.21 -3.59 3.14
C THR A 32 -2.38 -4.88 3.21
N ILE A 33 -1.79 -5.29 2.08
CA ILE A 33 -0.92 -6.49 2.00
C ILE A 33 0.31 -6.32 2.90
N ALA A 34 0.96 -5.16 2.86
CA ALA A 34 2.12 -4.86 3.69
C ALA A 34 1.80 -4.96 5.19
N THR A 35 0.67 -4.40 5.61
CA THR A 35 0.23 -4.42 7.00
C THR A 35 -0.18 -5.83 7.44
N ALA A 36 -0.93 -6.57 6.60
CA ALA A 36 -1.31 -7.95 6.89
C ALA A 36 -0.07 -8.85 7.03
N THR A 37 0.93 -8.66 6.16
CA THR A 37 2.22 -9.36 6.24
C THR A 37 2.97 -9.00 7.52
N ALA A 38 2.95 -7.73 7.92
CA ALA A 38 3.59 -7.28 9.15
C ALA A 38 2.99 -7.97 10.39
N ILE A 39 1.65 -8.01 10.47
CA ILE A 39 0.90 -8.66 11.55
C ILE A 39 1.17 -10.16 11.58
N TYR A 40 1.09 -10.82 10.41
CA TYR A 40 1.35 -12.25 10.29
C TYR A 40 2.78 -12.63 10.69
N GLY A 41 3.77 -11.85 10.24
CA GLY A 41 5.16 -12.04 10.62
C GLY A 41 5.37 -11.89 12.12
N PHE A 42 4.77 -10.87 12.73
CA PHE A 42 4.87 -10.64 14.16
C PHE A 42 4.22 -11.76 14.99
N ALA A 43 3.03 -12.21 14.60
CA ALA A 43 2.35 -13.33 15.23
C ALA A 43 3.19 -14.62 15.13
N THR A 44 3.76 -14.89 13.96
CA THR A 44 4.64 -16.05 13.73
C THR A 44 5.90 -15.98 14.58
N PHE A 45 6.51 -14.79 14.70
CA PHE A 45 7.67 -14.58 15.58
C PHE A 45 7.32 -14.86 17.04
N ALA A 46 6.19 -14.34 17.52
CA ALA A 46 5.75 -14.52 18.90
C ALA A 46 5.52 -16.00 19.22
N GLU A 47 4.87 -16.74 18.31
CA GLU A 47 4.60 -18.17 18.50
C GLU A 47 5.90 -19.00 18.48
N MET A 48 6.73 -18.84 17.45
CA MET A 48 7.97 -19.61 17.29
C MET A 48 8.98 -19.32 18.41
N ARG A 49 8.97 -18.11 18.97
CA ARG A 49 9.80 -17.75 20.12
C ARG A 49 9.35 -18.48 21.39
N ARG A 50 8.05 -18.75 21.57
CA ARG A 50 7.54 -19.55 22.69
C ARG A 50 7.92 -21.03 22.57
N GLU A 51 8.00 -21.54 21.34
CA GLU A 51 8.46 -22.90 21.04
C GLU A 51 9.99 -23.08 21.10
N ASN A 52 10.77 -22.04 21.47
CA ASN A 52 12.24 -22.03 21.39
C ASN A 52 12.82 -22.30 19.99
N ARG A 53 12.04 -22.07 18.92
CA ARG A 53 12.45 -22.29 17.52
C ARG A 53 13.05 -21.02 16.93
N ALA A 54 14.25 -20.66 17.39
CA ALA A 54 14.91 -19.39 17.07
C ALA A 54 15.03 -19.09 15.57
N LEU A 55 15.37 -20.08 14.74
CA LEU A 55 15.51 -19.89 13.28
C LEU A 55 14.16 -19.60 12.60
N ALA A 56 13.09 -20.27 13.01
CA ALA A 56 11.75 -20.02 12.47
C ALA A 56 11.20 -18.67 12.96
N ALA A 57 11.50 -18.29 14.20
CA ALA A 57 11.16 -16.97 14.73
C ALA A 57 11.83 -15.85 13.93
N ALA A 58 13.10 -16.00 13.56
CA ALA A 58 13.81 -15.01 12.74
C ALA A 58 13.11 -14.73 11.41
N GLY A 59 12.56 -15.77 10.76
CA GLY A 59 11.76 -15.62 9.54
C GLY A 59 10.50 -14.77 9.75
N GLY A 60 9.76 -15.03 10.83
CA GLY A 60 8.59 -14.22 11.22
C GLY A 60 8.96 -12.75 11.49
N ALA A 61 10.06 -12.52 12.22
CA ALA A 61 10.54 -11.17 12.52
C ALA A 61 10.95 -10.42 11.25
N ALA A 62 11.63 -11.10 10.31
CA ALA A 62 12.02 -10.50 9.03
C ALA A 62 10.79 -10.09 8.21
N ALA A 63 9.78 -10.95 8.11
CA ALA A 63 8.52 -10.62 7.43
C ALA A 63 7.80 -9.45 8.10
N ALA A 64 7.80 -9.40 9.45
CA ALA A 64 7.21 -8.31 10.21
C ALA A 64 7.87 -6.96 9.88
N ILE A 65 9.20 -6.92 9.92
CA ILE A 65 10.00 -5.73 9.64
C ILE A 65 9.81 -5.28 8.19
N LEU A 66 9.85 -6.21 7.23
CA LEU A 66 9.67 -5.88 5.82
C LEU A 66 8.28 -5.28 5.56
N GLY A 67 7.22 -5.87 6.10
CA GLY A 67 5.86 -5.32 5.97
C GLY A 67 5.76 -3.91 6.55
N LEU A 68 6.39 -3.68 7.71
CA LEU A 68 6.39 -2.38 8.38
C LEU A 68 7.22 -1.32 7.63
N LEU A 69 8.33 -1.72 7.02
CA LEU A 69 9.14 -0.86 6.15
C LEU A 69 8.38 -0.46 4.90
N VAL A 70 7.71 -1.41 4.22
CA VAL A 70 6.89 -1.12 3.04
C VAL A 70 5.74 -0.19 3.39
N PHE A 71 5.05 -0.43 4.50
CA PHE A 71 3.99 0.44 4.99
C PHE A 71 4.49 1.86 5.27
N SER A 72 5.62 1.98 5.99
CA SER A 72 6.22 3.28 6.30
C SER A 72 6.68 4.01 5.05
N ALA A 73 7.25 3.30 4.08
CA ALA A 73 7.66 3.85 2.79
C ALA A 73 6.46 4.35 1.97
N ALA A 74 5.34 3.64 1.98
CA ALA A 74 4.11 4.07 1.30
C ALA A 74 3.58 5.39 1.88
N ILE A 75 3.56 5.53 3.22
CA ILE A 75 3.18 6.80 3.88
C ILE A 75 4.16 7.91 3.50
N ALA A 76 5.47 7.64 3.60
CA ALA A 76 6.50 8.62 3.28
C ALA A 76 6.41 9.09 1.83
N ALA A 77 6.13 8.19 0.89
CA ALA A 77 5.92 8.51 -0.52
C ALA A 77 4.70 9.42 -0.71
N GLY A 78 3.57 9.11 -0.05
CA GLY A 78 2.37 9.96 -0.10
C GLY A 78 2.63 11.37 0.44
N LEU A 79 3.31 11.47 1.59
CA LEU A 79 3.69 12.76 2.18
C LEU A 79 4.66 13.54 1.28
N PHE A 80 5.62 12.86 0.67
CA PHE A 80 6.58 13.48 -0.24
C PHE A 80 5.87 14.12 -1.43
N VAL A 81 4.90 13.42 -2.03
CA VAL A 81 4.10 13.94 -3.14
C VAL A 81 3.28 15.15 -2.69
N MET A 82 2.64 15.10 -1.51
CA MET A 82 1.87 16.25 -1.01
C MET A 82 2.72 17.48 -0.68
N ILE A 83 3.98 17.28 -0.26
CA ILE A 83 4.88 18.39 0.12
C ILE A 83 5.56 19.02 -1.09
N ARG A 84 5.84 18.23 -2.14
CA ARG A 84 6.59 18.68 -3.33
C ARG A 84 5.74 18.84 -4.60
N GLY A 85 4.49 18.40 -4.56
CA GLY A 85 3.51 18.54 -5.64
C GLY A 85 2.86 19.91 -5.69
#